data_AF-A0A645H6H7-F1
#
_entry.id   AF-A0A645H6H7-F1
#
_cell.length_a   1.000
_cell.length_b   1.000
_cell.length_c   1.000
_cell.angle_alpha   90.00
_cell.angle_beta   90.00
_cell.angle_gamma   90.00
#
_symmetry.space_group_name_H-M   'P 1'
#
loop_
_entity.id
_entity.type
_entity.pdbx_description
1 polymer ?
#
loop_
_entity_poly.entity_id
_entity_poly.type
_entity_poly.pdbx_seq_one_letter_code
_entity_poly.pdbx_strand_id
1 'polypeptide(L)' 'MKGWQVPAYPLPENLQDDIIQRVVVRADLSEQLGVLLMEDMNRAIKELDEAHILPHGGDQVNNKGVYGFTH' A
#
# COMPACT_ATOMS: atom_id res chain seq x y z
N MET A 1 1.95 12.72 -4.20
CA MET A 1 1.99 11.35 -4.78
C MET A 1 2.61 11.40 -6.17
N LYS A 2 3.50 10.44 -6.48
CA LYS A 2 4.40 10.45 -7.66
C LYS A 2 3.89 9.65 -8.87
N GLY A 3 2.59 9.30 -8.88
CA GLY A 3 1.96 8.58 -9.99
C GLY A 3 2.08 7.04 -9.91
N TRP A 4 2.82 6.49 -8.94
CA TRP A 4 2.87 5.05 -8.70
C TRP A 4 1.49 4.49 -8.30
N GLN A 5 1.09 3.38 -8.93
CA GLN A 5 -0.10 2.62 -8.56
C GLN A 5 0.34 1.28 -7.96
N VAL A 6 0.35 1.21 -6.63
CA VAL A 6 0.68 -0.01 -5.88
C VAL A 6 -0.59 -0.46 -5.15
N PRO A 7 -1.25 -1.55 -5.59
CA PRO A 7 -2.49 -2.01 -4.97
C PRO A 7 -2.23 -2.63 -3.61
N ALA A 8 -3.15 -2.39 -2.67
CA ALA A 8 -3.24 -3.05 -1.37
C ALA A 8 -4.53 -3.89 -1.27
N TYR A 9 -4.44 -5.12 -0.80
CA TYR A 9 -5.59 -6.02 -0.67
C TYR A 9 -5.32 -7.15 0.35
N PRO A 10 -6.38 -7.77 0.93
CA PRO A 10 -6.24 -8.89 1.85
C PRO A 10 -5.83 -10.16 1.11
N LEU A 11 -5.10 -11.04 1.78
CA LEU A 11 -4.82 -12.37 1.24
C LEU A 11 -6.09 -13.24 1.13
N PRO A 12 -6.03 -14.36 0.38
CA PRO A 12 -7.14 -15.29 0.21
C PRO A 12 -7.60 -15.97 1.51
N GLU A 13 -8.49 -16.95 1.36
CA GLU A 13 -9.12 -17.67 2.48
C GLU A 13 -8.11 -18.19 3.53
N ASN A 14 -8.46 -17.99 4.81
CA ASN A 14 -7.67 -18.28 6.01
C ASN A 14 -6.51 -17.30 6.29
N LEU A 15 -6.36 -16.23 5.50
CA LEU A 15 -5.34 -15.18 5.69
C LEU A 15 -5.91 -13.76 5.45
N GLN A 16 -7.22 -13.56 5.53
CA GLN A 16 -7.85 -12.29 5.13
C GLN A 16 -7.47 -11.08 6.01
N ASP A 17 -6.96 -11.32 7.22
CA ASP A 17 -6.47 -10.25 8.11
C ASP A 17 -5.09 -9.72 7.66
N ASP A 18 -4.38 -10.44 6.80
CA ASP A 18 -3.10 -10.02 6.25
C ASP A 18 -3.30 -9.15 5.01
N ILE A 19 -3.12 -7.84 5.17
CA ILE A 19 -3.17 -6.87 4.07
C ILE A 19 -1.78 -6.70 3.46
N ILE A 20 -1.66 -6.99 2.17
CA ILE A 20 -0.39 -6.88 1.44
C ILE A 20 -0.42 -5.74 0.42
N GLN A 21 0.76 -5.29 0.02
CA GLN A 21 0.98 -4.47 -1.17
C GLN A 21 1.75 -5.29 -2.20
N ARG A 22 1.31 -5.29 -3.48
CA ARG A 22 1.95 -6.10 -4.54
C ARG A 22 2.52 -5.22 -5.65
N VAL A 23 3.81 -5.36 -5.90
CA VAL A 23 4.50 -4.79 -7.08
C VAL A 23 4.80 -5.91 -8.07
N VAL A 24 4.33 -5.77 -9.32
CA VAL A 24 4.60 -6.74 -10.39
C VAL A 24 5.70 -6.18 -11.29
N VAL A 25 6.85 -6.84 -11.32
CA VAL A 25 7.99 -6.48 -12.19
C VAL A 25 7.73 -7.03 -13.58
N ARG A 26 7.80 -6.16 -14.59
CA ARG A 26 7.61 -6.47 -16.01
C ARG A 26 8.83 -6.01 -16.80
N ALA A 27 8.89 -6.39 -18.09
CA ALA A 27 10.00 -6.03 -18.97
C ALA A 27 10.19 -4.51 -19.13
N ASP A 28 9.15 -3.71 -18.91
CA ASP A 28 9.17 -2.23 -18.94
C ASP A 28 9.59 -1.57 -17.62
N LEU A 29 9.79 -2.35 -16.54
CA LEU A 29 10.30 -1.83 -15.27
C LEU A 29 11.83 -1.98 -15.24
N SER A 30 12.54 -0.94 -15.68
CA SER A 30 13.99 -0.89 -15.62
C SER A 30 14.51 -0.78 -14.17
N GLU A 31 15.78 -1.11 -13.95
CA GLU A 31 16.45 -0.96 -12.66
C GLU A 31 16.31 0.48 -12.12
N GLN A 32 16.49 1.49 -12.97
CA GLN A 32 16.34 2.90 -12.60
C GLN A 32 14.93 3.22 -12.10
N LEU A 33 13.89 2.69 -12.75
CA LEU A 33 12.51 2.85 -12.28
C LEU A 33 12.29 2.15 -10.94
N GLY A 34 12.92 0.99 -10.73
CA GLY A 34 12.91 0.28 -9.45
C GLY A 34 13.56 1.10 -8.33
N VAL A 35 14.71 1.74 -8.58
CA VAL A 35 15.36 2.64 -7.63
C VAL A 35 14.45 3.81 -7.27
N LEU A 36 13.85 4.47 -8.28
CA LEU A 36 12.91 5.58 -8.05
C LEU A 36 11.69 5.16 -7.23
N LEU A 37 11.13 3.97 -7.50
CA LEU A 37 10.03 3.43 -6.71
C LEU A 37 10.42 3.29 -5.23
N MET A 38 11.61 2.74 -4.95
CA MET A 38 12.08 2.56 -3.58
C MET A 38 12.39 3.88 -2.87
N GLU A 39 12.98 4.86 -3.56
CA GLU A 39 13.22 6.20 -3.01
C GLU A 39 11.91 6.90 -2.64
N ASP A 40 10.90 6.84 -3.51
CA ASP A 40 9.59 7.42 -3.26
C ASP A 40 8.84 6.65 -2.14
N MET A 41 8.99 5.33 -2.05
CA MET A 41 8.43 4.52 -0.96
C MET A 41 9.01 4.92 0.40
N ASN A 42 10.34 5.01 0.51
CA ASN A 42 11.01 5.43 1.74
C ASN A 42 10.59 6.85 2.17
N ARG A 43 10.40 7.74 1.21
CA ARG A 43 9.92 9.10 1.47
C ARG A 43 8.48 9.11 1.97
N ALA A 44 7.60 8.34 1.35
CA ALA A 44 6.20 8.22 1.78
C ALA A 44 6.10 7.65 3.21
N ILE A 45 6.93 6.65 3.55
CA ILE A 45 7.02 6.12 4.92
C ILE A 45 7.43 7.23 5.89
N LYS A 46 8.50 7.97 5.58
CA LYS A 46 8.95 9.08 6.43
C LYS A 46 7.87 10.17 6.60
N GLU A 47 7.19 10.53 5.52
CA GLU A 47 6.09 11.50 5.57
C GLU A 47 4.94 11.02 6.47
N LEU A 48 4.60 9.73 6.43
CA LEU A 48 3.58 9.13 7.29
C LEU A 48 4.02 9.07 8.77
N ASP A 49 5.28 8.74 9.03
CA ASP A 49 5.85 8.72 10.39
C ASP A 49 5.83 10.11 11.04
N GLU A 50 6.06 11.15 10.24
CA GLU A 50 6.03 12.55 10.68
C GLU A 50 4.60 13.16 10.68
N ALA A 51 3.63 12.47 10.07
CA ALA A 51 2.27 12.98 9.95
C ALA A 51 1.51 12.91 11.28
N HIS A 52 1.00 14.07 11.73
CA HIS A 52 0.14 14.15 12.91
C HIS A 52 -1.35 13.96 12.52
N ILE A 53 -1.73 12.73 12.16
CA ILE A 53 -3.12 12.39 11.86
C ILE A 53 -3.65 11.50 12.99
N LEU A 54 -4.52 12.04 13.85
CA LEU A 54 -5.28 11.25 14.80
C LEU A 54 -6.35 10.46 14.02
N PRO A 55 -6.39 9.12 14.08
CA PRO A 55 -7.48 8.37 13.48
C PRO A 55 -8.77 8.68 14.27
N HIS A 56 -9.61 9.56 13.73
CA HIS A 56 -10.95 9.81 14.25
C HIS A 56 -11.80 8.57 13.95
N GLY A 57 -11.86 7.63 14.89
CA GLY A 57 -12.62 6.40 14.71
C GLY A 57 -12.28 5.33 15.74
N GLY A 58 -12.61 5.60 17.00
CA GLY A 58 -12.76 4.51 17.97
C GLY A 58 -13.79 3.50 17.46
N ASP A 59 -13.41 2.23 17.56
CA ASP A 59 -14.34 1.11 17.76
C ASP A 59 -15.25 0.67 16.58
N GLN A 60 -14.77 0.72 15.34
CA GLN A 60 -15.45 0.07 14.18
C GLN A 60 -14.46 -0.61 13.21
N VAL A 61 -13.37 -1.20 13.71
CA VAL A 61 -12.33 -1.83 12.86
C VAL A 61 -12.72 -3.23 12.36
N ASN A 62 -13.75 -3.86 12.94
CA ASN A 62 -14.06 -5.27 12.66
C ASN A 62 -14.92 -5.54 11.41
N ASN A 63 -15.35 -4.54 10.63
CA ASN A 63 -16.26 -4.85 9.51
C ASN A 63 -16.31 -3.83 8.36
N LYS A 64 -15.17 -3.23 8.00
CA LYS A 64 -15.04 -2.57 6.69
C LYS A 64 -14.12 -3.43 5.85
N GLY A 65 -14.73 -4.37 5.11
CA GLY A 65 -14.04 -5.18 4.12
C GLY A 65 -13.10 -4.31 3.29
N VAL A 66 -11.84 -4.74 3.20
CA VAL A 66 -10.79 -4.02 2.51
C VAL A 66 -11.16 -3.93 1.03
N TYR A 67 -11.63 -2.77 0.60
CA TYR A 67 -12.04 -2.52 -0.78
C TYR A 67 -10.77 -2.27 -1.63
N GLY A 68 -10.10 -3.35 -2.01
CA GLY A 68 -9.03 -3.35 -3.01
C GLY A 68 -9.61 -3.27 -4.43
N PHE A 69 -8.77 -2.94 -5.42
CA PHE A 69 -9.14 -2.98 -6.84
C PHE A 69 -9.52 -4.42 -7.23
N THR A 70 -10.82 -4.72 -7.21
CA THR A 70 -11.40 -5.91 -7.83
C THR A 70 -11.39 -5.72 -9.35
N HIS A 71 -10.89 -6.71 -10.09
CA HIS A 71 -10.99 -6.76 -11.55
C HIS A 71 -12.44 -6.67 -12.03
#